data_AF-A0A257JD27-F1
#
_entry.id   AF-A0A257JD27-F1
#
_cell.length_a   1.000
_cell.length_b   1.000
_cell.length_c   1.000
_cell.angle_alpha   90.00
_cell.angle_beta   90.00
_cell.angle_gamma   90.00
#
_symmetry.space_group_name_H-M   'P 1'
#
loop_
_entity.id
_entity.type
_entity.pdbx_description
1 polymer ?
#
loop_
_entity_poly.entity_id
_entity_poly.type
_entity_poly.pdbx_seq_one_letter_code
_entity_poly.pdbx_strand_id
1 'polypeptide(L)'
;RSLLDELLRLGLAAHDRERDTVRMIREAFVPQGDEPRAVAVLGRNVGAHLEAAVDNVLLDNRKHFEQALYADGLSEASMAEFRTLVRDQWQALVTAMVPRLEALVAQDARQPPAAAGSAEPQAALQHVRIGLYTHAQPVAGPREAPPNPPAKT
;
A
#
# COMPACT_ATOMS: atom_id res chain seq x y z
N ARG A 1 3.54 17.59 -6.47
CA ARG A 1 3.47 16.41 -7.37
C ARG A 1 2.23 15.62 -6.97
N SER A 2 1.42 15.20 -7.94
CA SER A 2 0.17 14.52 -7.65
C SER A 2 0.38 13.01 -7.41
N LEU A 3 -0.64 12.33 -6.87
CA LEU A 3 -0.62 10.88 -6.73
C LEU A 3 -0.57 10.18 -8.10
N LEU A 4 -1.29 10.71 -9.09
CA LEU A 4 -1.24 10.20 -10.47
C LEU A 4 0.15 10.34 -11.08
N ASP A 5 0.80 11.50 -10.92
CA ASP A 5 2.19 11.71 -11.39
C ASP A 5 3.14 10.66 -10.83
N GLU A 6 2.92 10.24 -9.58
CA GLU A 6 3.74 9.23 -8.94
C GLU A 6 3.41 7.82 -9.44
N LEU A 7 2.13 7.48 -9.66
CA LEU A 7 1.74 6.20 -10.25
C LEU A 7 2.26 6.02 -11.69
N LEU A 8 2.21 7.08 -12.49
CA LEU A 8 2.75 7.10 -13.85
C LEU A 8 4.29 6.99 -13.84
N ARG A 9 4.98 7.78 -13.00
CA ARG A 9 6.44 7.69 -12.84
C ARG A 9 6.86 6.30 -12.37
N LEU A 10 6.07 5.70 -11.49
CA LEU A 10 6.33 4.37 -10.96
C LEU A 10 6.04 3.25 -11.97
N GLY A 11 5.48 3.55 -13.15
CA GLY A 11 5.12 2.54 -14.14
C GLY A 11 3.97 1.64 -13.67
N LEU A 12 3.22 2.09 -12.65
CA LEU A 12 2.11 1.34 -12.06
C LEU A 12 0.81 1.58 -12.85
N ALA A 13 0.68 2.76 -13.46
CA ALA A 13 -0.49 3.12 -14.23
C ALA A 13 -0.10 3.70 -15.60
N ALA A 14 -1.04 3.68 -16.52
CA ALA A 14 -1.00 4.39 -17.79
C ALA A 14 -2.24 5.29 -17.90
N HIS A 15 -2.06 6.52 -18.39
CA HIS A 15 -3.15 7.47 -18.63
C HIS A 15 -3.51 7.48 -20.12
N ASP A 16 -4.76 7.15 -20.41
CA ASP A 16 -5.39 7.40 -21.72
C ASP A 16 -5.86 8.85 -21.73
N ARG A 17 -5.09 9.72 -22.39
CA ARG A 17 -5.35 11.16 -22.45
C ARG A 17 -6.56 11.53 -23.29
N GLU A 18 -6.93 10.69 -24.27
CA GLU A 18 -8.07 10.98 -25.14
C GLU A 18 -9.40 10.75 -24.40
N ARG A 19 -9.45 9.72 -23.55
CA ARG A 19 -10.62 9.39 -22.75
C ARG A 19 -10.59 9.93 -21.33
N ASP A 20 -9.47 10.55 -20.95
CA ASP A 20 -9.15 10.97 -19.59
C ASP A 20 -9.38 9.85 -18.56
N THR A 21 -8.85 8.65 -18.85
CA THR A 21 -8.98 7.48 -17.96
C THR A 21 -7.62 6.90 -17.60
N VAL A 22 -7.51 6.35 -16.39
CA VAL A 22 -6.28 5.74 -15.88
C VAL A 22 -6.48 4.22 -15.80
N ARG A 23 -5.58 3.46 -16.41
CA ARG A 23 -5.54 1.99 -16.33
C ARG A 23 -4.32 1.51 -15.58
N MET A 24 -4.48 0.50 -14.72
CA MET A 24 -3.35 -0.13 -14.02
C MET A 24 -2.60 -1.10 -14.92
N ILE A 25 -1.28 -1.10 -14.82
CA ILE A 25 -0.40 -2.03 -15.54
C ILE A 25 -0.29 -3.31 -14.70
N ARG A 26 -0.88 -4.41 -15.20
CA ARG A 26 -1.02 -5.70 -14.47
C ARG A 26 0.32 -6.32 -14.02
N GLU A 27 1.40 -6.08 -14.75
CA GLU A 27 2.72 -6.63 -14.41
C GLU A 27 3.49 -5.79 -13.36
N ALA A 28 3.01 -4.59 -13.05
CA ALA A 28 3.74 -3.64 -12.21
C ALA A 28 3.44 -3.76 -10.71
N PHE A 29 2.65 -4.75 -10.27
CA PHE A 29 2.38 -5.01 -8.85
C PHE A 29 3.66 -5.34 -8.05
N VAL A 30 4.72 -5.77 -8.74
CA VAL A 30 6.07 -5.91 -8.19
C VAL A 30 7.05 -5.36 -9.22
N PRO A 31 7.94 -4.41 -8.88
CA PRO A 31 8.98 -3.95 -9.80
C PRO A 31 9.82 -5.13 -10.29
N GLN A 32 9.82 -5.43 -11.59
CA GLN A 32 10.68 -6.45 -12.19
C GLN A 32 11.90 -5.79 -12.86
N GLY A 33 13.11 -6.31 -12.61
CA GLY A 33 14.34 -5.92 -13.31
C GLY A 33 14.97 -4.57 -12.92
N ASP A 34 14.58 -3.98 -11.79
CA ASP A 34 15.17 -2.76 -11.24
C ASP A 34 15.31 -2.91 -9.71
N GLU A 35 16.32 -3.68 -9.28
CA GLU A 35 16.56 -4.02 -7.87
C GLU A 35 16.74 -2.77 -6.98
N PRO A 36 17.51 -1.72 -7.36
CA PRO A 36 17.64 -0.53 -6.54
C PRO A 36 16.30 0.17 -6.29
N ARG A 37 15.44 0.22 -7.32
CA ARG A 37 14.09 0.77 -7.19
C ARG A 37 13.18 -0.11 -6.35
N ALA A 38 13.26 -1.43 -6.50
CA ALA A 38 12.50 -2.38 -5.68
C ALA A 38 12.84 -2.22 -4.19
N VAL A 39 14.14 -2.09 -3.86
CA VAL A 39 14.61 -1.83 -2.49
C VAL A 39 14.12 -0.47 -1.98
N ALA A 40 14.15 0.57 -2.81
CA ALA A 40 13.65 1.89 -2.42
C ALA A 40 12.13 1.91 -2.18
N VAL A 41 11.35 1.16 -2.98
CA VAL A 41 9.90 0.99 -2.75
C VAL A 41 9.65 0.21 -1.47
N LEU A 42 10.37 -0.91 -1.26
CA LEU A 42 10.29 -1.71 -0.04
C LEU A 42 10.56 -0.87 1.21
N GLY A 43 11.67 -0.13 1.23
CA GLY A 43 12.04 0.73 2.36
C GLY A 43 10.98 1.79 2.68
N ARG A 44 10.40 2.43 1.65
CA ARG A 44 9.30 3.40 1.84
C ARG A 44 8.02 2.77 2.38
N ASN A 45 7.69 1.56 1.94
CA ASN A 45 6.48 0.87 2.35
C ASN A 45 6.59 0.33 3.78
N VAL A 46 7.69 -0.36 4.08
CA VAL A 46 7.96 -0.90 5.43
C VAL A 46 8.14 0.22 6.45
N GLY A 47 8.88 1.28 6.09
CA GLY A 47 9.08 2.43 6.97
C GLY A 47 7.76 3.10 7.34
N ALA A 48 6.90 3.38 6.35
CA ALA A 48 5.60 4.01 6.60
C ALA A 48 4.65 3.14 7.42
N HIS A 49 4.62 1.82 7.17
CA HIS A 49 3.80 0.88 7.96
C HIS A 49 4.27 0.80 9.41
N LEU A 50 5.59 0.69 9.64
CA LEU A 50 6.14 0.66 10.99
C LEU A 50 5.93 1.98 11.74
N GLU A 51 6.12 3.11 11.08
CA GLU A 51 5.87 4.45 11.65
C GLU A 51 4.39 4.59 12.08
N ALA A 52 3.45 4.21 11.21
CA ALA A 52 2.02 4.21 11.53
C ALA A 52 1.67 3.27 12.71
N ALA A 53 2.27 2.08 12.76
CA ALA A 53 2.07 1.13 13.85
C ALA A 53 2.63 1.64 15.18
N VAL A 54 3.80 2.29 15.16
CA VAL A 54 4.42 2.91 16.35
C VAL A 54 3.57 4.07 16.85
N ASP A 55 3.15 4.96 15.96
CA ASP A 55 2.24 6.08 16.29
C ASP A 55 0.93 5.57 16.91
N ASN A 56 0.33 4.53 16.35
CA ASN A 56 -0.90 3.92 16.88
C ASN A 56 -0.75 3.36 18.30
N VAL A 57 0.46 2.95 18.70
CA VAL A 57 0.75 2.44 20.04
C VAL A 57 1.10 3.56 21.01
N LEU A 58 1.83 4.58 20.56
CA LEU A 58 2.41 5.62 21.43
C LEU A 58 1.57 6.90 21.53
N LEU A 59 0.66 7.17 20.59
CA LEU A 59 -0.10 8.42 20.53
C LEU A 59 -1.59 8.19 20.80
N ASP A 60 -2.10 8.73 21.90
CA ASP A 60 -3.46 8.52 22.40
C ASP A 60 -4.59 9.03 21.48
N ASN A 61 -4.30 9.72 20.36
CA ASN A 61 -5.31 10.41 19.55
C ASN A 61 -5.10 10.39 18.02
N ARG A 62 -4.17 9.58 17.50
CA ARG A 62 -4.05 9.36 16.05
C ARG A 62 -4.16 7.88 15.75
N LYS A 63 -5.28 7.48 15.15
CA LYS A 63 -5.49 6.11 14.68
C LYS A 63 -5.23 6.09 13.18
N HIS A 64 -3.99 5.84 12.81
CA HIS A 64 -3.66 5.44 11.44
C HIS A 64 -4.38 4.14 11.13
N PHE A 65 -4.91 4.02 9.91
CA PHE A 65 -5.66 2.84 9.50
C PHE A 65 -4.70 1.67 9.26
N GLU A 66 -4.65 0.74 10.22
CA GLU A 66 -3.83 -0.48 10.18
C GLU A 66 -4.73 -1.70 10.45
N GLN A 67 -5.17 -2.35 9.38
CA GLN A 67 -6.05 -3.53 9.44
C GLN A 67 -5.58 -4.61 8.46
N ALA A 68 -5.66 -5.87 8.86
CA ALA A 68 -5.34 -7.02 8.03
C ALA A 68 -6.48 -8.05 8.04
N LEU A 69 -6.72 -8.67 6.89
CA LEU A 69 -7.62 -9.81 6.74
C LEU A 69 -6.79 -11.10 6.69
N TYR A 70 -7.21 -12.11 7.44
CA TYR A 70 -6.57 -13.42 7.47
C TYR A 70 -7.53 -14.50 6.93
N ALA A 71 -7.02 -15.35 6.04
CA ALA A 71 -7.72 -16.52 5.53
C ALA A 71 -6.72 -17.68 5.37
N ASP A 72 -7.15 -18.89 5.71
CA ASP A 72 -6.39 -20.14 5.58
C ASP A 72 -7.19 -21.18 4.78
N GLY A 73 -6.53 -22.22 4.29
CA GLY A 73 -7.16 -23.35 3.58
C GLY A 73 -7.57 -23.04 2.14
N LEU A 74 -6.99 -22.01 1.52
CA LEU A 74 -7.28 -21.67 0.12
C LEU A 74 -6.59 -22.66 -0.83
N SER A 75 -7.39 -23.27 -1.71
CA SER A 75 -6.89 -24.09 -2.81
C SER A 75 -6.13 -23.23 -3.85
N GLU A 76 -5.39 -23.85 -4.76
CA GLU A 76 -4.73 -23.12 -5.86
C GLU A 76 -5.73 -22.35 -6.75
N ALA A 77 -6.90 -22.94 -7.01
CA ALA A 77 -7.97 -22.30 -7.77
C ALA A 77 -8.52 -21.09 -7.01
N SER A 78 -8.79 -21.23 -5.71
CA SER A 78 -9.21 -20.12 -4.84
C SER A 78 -8.15 -19.02 -4.76
N MET A 79 -6.86 -19.37 -4.76
CA MET A 79 -5.76 -18.41 -4.80
C MET A 79 -5.71 -17.65 -6.13
N ALA A 80 -6.07 -18.27 -7.26
CA ALA A 80 -6.17 -17.59 -8.55
C ALA A 80 -7.33 -16.58 -8.57
N GLU A 81 -8.47 -16.95 -7.99
CA GLU A 81 -9.61 -16.04 -7.82
C GLU A 81 -9.28 -14.89 -6.86
N PHE A 82 -8.68 -15.19 -5.71
CA PHE A 82 -8.20 -14.19 -4.74
C PHE A 82 -7.28 -13.15 -5.39
N ARG A 83 -6.32 -13.58 -6.23
CA ARG A 83 -5.44 -12.64 -6.97
C ARG A 83 -6.24 -11.71 -7.90
N THR A 84 -7.31 -12.20 -8.50
CA THR A 84 -8.21 -11.36 -9.31
C THR A 84 -8.98 -10.38 -8.45
N LEU A 85 -9.57 -10.82 -7.34
CA LEU A 85 -10.29 -9.97 -6.40
C LEU A 85 -9.40 -8.84 -5.87
N VAL A 86 -8.19 -9.15 -5.41
CA VAL A 86 -7.23 -8.17 -4.88
C VAL A 86 -6.89 -7.11 -5.92
N ARG A 87 -6.64 -7.52 -7.17
CA ARG A 87 -6.37 -6.60 -8.28
C ARG A 87 -7.56 -5.67 -8.53
N ASP A 88 -8.76 -6.23 -8.56
CA ASP A 88 -9.96 -5.47 -8.87
C ASP A 88 -10.30 -4.48 -7.73
N GLN A 89 -10.07 -4.87 -6.48
CA GLN A 89 -10.18 -3.97 -5.32
C GLN A 89 -9.13 -2.86 -5.34
N TRP A 90 -7.88 -3.15 -5.71
CA TRP A 90 -6.85 -2.13 -5.89
C TRP A 90 -7.24 -1.13 -6.99
N GLN A 91 -7.72 -1.62 -8.13
CA GLN A 91 -8.19 -0.75 -9.21
C GLN A 91 -9.34 0.15 -8.74
N ALA A 92 -10.33 -0.41 -8.03
CA ALA A 92 -11.45 0.36 -7.48
C ALA A 92 -10.97 1.45 -6.50
N LEU A 93 -10.01 1.11 -5.63
CA LEU A 93 -9.42 2.05 -4.69
C LEU A 93 -8.72 3.21 -5.41
N VAL A 94 -7.87 2.93 -6.38
CA VAL A 94 -7.13 3.96 -7.15
C VAL A 94 -8.12 4.86 -7.90
N THR A 95 -9.07 4.28 -8.63
CA THR A 95 -10.10 5.03 -9.37
C THR A 95 -10.89 5.96 -8.45
N ALA A 96 -11.22 5.51 -7.24
CA ALA A 96 -12.01 6.29 -6.29
C ALA A 96 -11.19 7.36 -5.53
N MET A 97 -9.93 7.06 -5.20
CA MET A 97 -9.14 7.90 -4.29
C MET A 97 -8.28 8.93 -4.99
N VAL A 98 -7.67 8.61 -6.14
CA VAL A 98 -6.75 9.53 -6.82
C VAL A 98 -7.41 10.88 -7.14
N PRO A 99 -8.58 10.95 -7.80
CA PRO A 99 -9.16 12.24 -8.16
C PRO A 99 -9.55 13.07 -6.93
N ARG A 100 -9.99 12.41 -5.86
CA ARG A 100 -10.40 13.07 -4.60
C ARG A 100 -9.19 13.63 -3.86
N LEU A 101 -8.11 12.86 -3.76
CA LEU A 101 -6.87 13.33 -3.13
C LEU A 101 -6.25 14.48 -3.92
N GLU A 102 -6.30 14.43 -5.25
CA GLU A 102 -5.84 15.54 -6.10
C GLU A 102 -6.69 16.81 -5.90
N ALA A 103 -8.02 16.66 -5.79
CA ALA A 103 -8.90 17.77 -5.51
C ALA A 103 -8.62 18.41 -4.13
N LEU A 104 -8.37 17.59 -3.09
CA LEU A 104 -7.99 18.06 -1.75
C LEU A 104 -6.64 18.79 -1.78
N VAL A 105 -5.62 18.21 -2.41
CA VAL A 105 -4.32 18.86 -2.57
C VAL A 105 -4.44 20.20 -3.29
N ALA A 106 -5.25 20.25 -4.36
CA ALA A 106 -5.48 21.49 -5.09
C ALA A 106 -6.26 22.53 -4.28
N GLN A 107 -7.19 22.09 -3.43
CA GLN A 107 -7.94 22.95 -2.51
C GLN A 107 -7.02 23.57 -1.46
N ASP A 108 -6.17 22.77 -0.82
CA ASP A 108 -5.23 23.24 0.20
C ASP A 108 -4.18 24.19 -0.40
N ALA A 109 -3.73 23.92 -1.64
CA ALA A 109 -2.80 24.80 -2.34
C ALA A 109 -3.40 26.18 -2.71
N ARG A 110 -4.74 26.31 -2.75
CA ARG A 110 -5.42 27.59 -3.00
C ARG A 110 -5.69 28.39 -1.72
N GLN A 111 -5.46 27.81 -0.54
CA GLN A 111 -5.64 28.55 0.70
C GLN A 111 -4.54 29.61 0.82
N PRO A 112 -4.90 30.88 1.11
CA PRO A 112 -3.90 31.91 1.32
C PRO A 112 -3.02 31.54 2.54
N PRO A 113 -1.73 31.90 2.53
CA PRO A 113 -0.90 31.78 3.71
C PRO A 113 -1.58 32.51 4.88
N ALA A 114 -1.48 31.94 6.08
CA ALA A 114 -2.03 32.56 7.27
C ALA A 114 -1.52 34.01 7.37
N ALA A 115 -2.42 34.96 7.66
CA ALA A 115 -2.08 36.38 7.69
C ALA A 115 -0.90 36.62 8.64
N ALA A 116 0.09 37.41 8.24
CA ALA A 116 1.23 37.74 9.08
C ALA A 116 0.73 38.35 10.41
N GLY A 117 0.86 37.61 11.50
CA GLY A 117 0.37 38.00 12.84
C GLY A 117 -0.78 37.16 13.41
N SER A 118 -1.34 36.20 12.67
CA SER A 118 -2.26 35.22 13.27
C SER A 118 -1.48 34.27 14.19
N ALA A 119 -1.90 34.17 15.46
CA ALA A 119 -1.27 33.29 16.46
C ALA A 119 -1.52 31.79 16.21
N GLU A 120 -2.41 31.45 15.29
CA GLU A 120 -2.69 30.08 14.87
C GLU A 120 -1.57 29.59 13.93
N PRO A 121 -0.80 28.55 14.31
CA PRO A 121 0.17 27.96 13.40
C PRO A 121 -0.55 27.46 12.16
N GLN A 122 -0.04 27.79 10.98
CA GLN A 122 -0.53 27.22 9.73
C GLN A 122 -0.48 25.69 9.86
N ALA A 123 -1.64 25.02 9.74
CA ALA A 123 -1.72 23.58 9.93
C ALA A 123 -0.72 22.88 9.01
N ALA A 124 0.15 22.05 9.60
CA ALA A 124 1.18 21.36 8.84
C ALA A 124 0.51 20.43 7.79
N LEU A 125 0.87 20.63 6.52
CA LEU A 125 0.42 19.73 5.45
C LEU A 125 0.89 18.30 5.75
N GLN A 126 -0.02 17.35 5.57
CA GLN A 126 0.23 15.94 5.86
C GLN A 126 0.57 15.20 4.57
N HIS A 127 1.47 14.22 4.65
CA HIS A 127 1.73 13.28 3.57
C HIS A 127 1.04 11.96 3.91
N VAL A 128 0.24 11.44 2.98
CA VAL A 128 -0.44 10.15 3.13
C VAL A 128 0.05 9.15 2.09
N ARG A 129 0.22 7.90 2.49
CA ARG A 129 0.44 6.76 1.58
C ARG A 129 -0.67 5.74 1.82
N ILE A 130 -1.26 5.26 0.74
CA ILE A 130 -2.25 4.18 0.76
C ILE A 130 -1.69 3.04 -0.08
N GLY A 131 -1.67 1.83 0.47
CA GLY A 131 -1.19 0.64 -0.22
C GLY A 131 -2.05 -0.58 0.14
N LEU A 132 -2.09 -1.55 -0.77
CA LEU A 132 -2.67 -2.87 -0.56
C LEU A 132 -1.55 -3.90 -0.72
N TYR A 133 -1.37 -4.74 0.29
CA TYR A 133 -0.35 -5.79 0.29
C TYR A 133 -1.01 -7.13 0.58
N THR A 134 -0.57 -8.17 -0.11
CA THR A 134 -0.97 -9.56 0.15
C THR A 134 0.28 -10.40 0.29
N HIS A 135 0.31 -11.27 1.30
CA HIS A 135 1.37 -12.23 1.51
C HIS A 135 0.77 -13.62 1.60
N ALA A 136 1.26 -14.55 0.79
CA ALA A 136 0.82 -15.94 0.79
C ALA A 136 2.05 -16.84 0.83
N GLN A 137 1.99 -17.87 1.68
CA GLN A 137 3.02 -18.90 1.78
C GLN A 137 2.33 -20.26 1.68
N PRO A 138 2.93 -21.26 0.99
CA PRO A 138 2.45 -22.63 1.07
C PRO A 138 2.45 -23.09 2.53
N VAL A 139 1.38 -23.76 2.95
CA VAL A 139 1.40 -24.48 4.23
C VAL A 139 2.42 -25.61 4.08
N ALA A 140 3.49 -25.58 4.86
CA ALA A 140 4.43 -26.70 4.89
C ALA A 140 3.66 -27.96 5.25
N GLY A 141 3.81 -29.03 4.45
CA GLY A 141 3.23 -30.33 4.75
C GLY A 141 3.65 -30.83 6.15
N PRO A 142 2.97 -31.84 6.72
CA PRO A 142 3.31 -32.36 8.03
C PRO A 142 4.81 -32.62 8.13
N ARG A 143 5.47 -31.95 9.08
CA ARG A 143 6.89 -32.16 9.35
C ARG A 143 7.04 -33.62 9.80
N GLU A 144 7.77 -34.44 9.03
CA GLU A 144 8.10 -35.80 9.47
C GLU A 144 8.71 -35.72 10.88
N ALA A 145 8.14 -36.47 11.81
CA ALA A 145 8.66 -36.53 13.16
C ALA A 145 10.12 -37.03 13.09
N PRO A 146 11.06 -36.39 13.81
CA PRO A 146 12.44 -36.88 13.85
C PRO A 146 12.43 -38.35 14.32
N PRO A 147 13.30 -39.20 13.74
CA PRO A 147 13.36 -40.61 14.13
C PRO A 147 13.57 -40.72 15.64
N ASN A 148 12.80 -41.60 16.28
CA ASN A 148 12.94 -41.86 17.71
C ASN A 148 14.42 -42.17 18.04
N PRO A 149 14.98 -41.57 19.10
CA PRO A 149 16.33 -41.92 19.52
C PRO A 149 16.41 -43.42 19.84
N PRO A 150 17.54 -44.09 19.56
CA PRO A 150 17.68 -45.51 19.82
C PRO A 150 17.44 -45.81 21.30
N ALA A 151 16.70 -46.89 21.56
CA ALA A 151 16.46 -47.37 22.91
C ALA A 151 17.81 -47.66 23.61
N LYS A 152 17.98 -47.08 24.80
CA LYS A 152 19.16 -47.37 25.63
C LYS A 152 19.08 -48.82 26.10
N THR A 153 20.02 -49.65 25.66
CA THR A 153 20.40 -50.95 26.25
C THR A 153 21.08 -50.78 27.59
#